data_AF-A0A1B8XZ26-F1
#
_entry.id   AF-A0A1B8XZ26-F1
#
_cell.length_a   1.000
_cell.length_b   1.000
_cell.length_c   1.000
_cell.angle_alpha   90.00
_cell.angle_beta   90.00
_cell.angle_gamma   90.00
#
_symmetry.space_group_name_H-M   'P 1'
#
loop_
_entity.id
_entity.type
_entity.pdbx_description
1 polymer ?
#
loop_
_entity_poly.entity_id
_entity_poly.type
_entity_poly.pdbx_seq_one_letter_code
_entity_poly.pdbx_strand_id
1 'polypeptide(L)' 'CKAVVRGLRGNQPVQWEITFDIHKLFREREDREDDESDLWNETFHHLAAKSIIRDFEQLAERESEIEH' A
#
# COMPACT_ATOMS: atom_id res chain seq x y z
N CYS A 1 -23.34 3.53 4.46
CA CYS A 1 -23.86 2.16 4.62
C CYS A 1 -24.92 2.10 5.72
N LYS A 2 -25.69 1.02 5.78
CA LYS A 2 -26.71 0.85 6.81
C LYS A 2 -26.82 -0.59 7.28
N ALA A 3 -27.10 -0.76 8.57
CA ALA A 3 -27.45 -2.04 9.17
C ALA A 3 -28.89 -1.98 9.65
N VAL A 4 -29.58 -3.10 9.50
CA VAL A 4 -30.94 -3.27 9.99
C VAL A 4 -30.92 -4.33 11.08
N VAL A 5 -31.34 -3.95 12.29
CA VAL A 5 -31.44 -4.85 13.43
C VAL A 5 -32.91 -5.16 13.66
N ARG A 6 -33.26 -6.45 13.65
CA ARG A 6 -34.62 -6.93 13.92
C ARG A 6 -34.63 -7.70 15.23
N GLY A 7 -35.70 -7.55 16.01
CA GLY A 7 -35.87 -8.26 17.27
C GLY A 7 -37.31 -8.25 17.76
N LEU A 8 -37.52 -8.69 19.00
CA LEU A 8 -38.81 -8.66 19.68
C LEU A 8 -38.71 -7.77 20.91
N ARG A 9 -39.68 -6.86 21.13
CA ARG A 9 -39.82 -6.08 22.37
C ARG A 9 -41.20 -6.38 22.96
N GLY A 10 -41.24 -7.11 24.09
CA GLY A 10 -42.51 -7.54 24.68
C GLY A 10 -43.33 -8.43 23.75
N ASN A 11 -42.68 -9.38 23.08
CA ASN A 11 -43.27 -10.29 22.07
C ASN A 11 -43.80 -9.60 20.80
N GLN A 12 -43.57 -8.29 20.62
CA GLN A 12 -43.88 -7.55 19.40
C GLN A 12 -42.63 -7.41 18.52
N PRO A 13 -42.72 -7.66 17.20
CA PRO A 13 -41.60 -7.47 16.30
C PRO A 13 -41.23 -5.99 16.16
N VAL A 14 -39.93 -5.72 16.25
CA VAL A 14 -39.35 -4.38 16.16
C VAL A 14 -38.16 -4.41 15.21
N GLN A 15 -37.95 -3.29 14.52
CA GLN A 15 -36.84 -3.09 13.60
C GLN A 15 -36.23 -1.72 13.84
N TRP A 16 -34.90 -1.66 13.89
CA TRP A 16 -34.11 -0.44 13.92
C TRP A 16 -33.20 -0.38 12.70
N GLU A 17 -33.12 0.79 12.09
CA GLU A 17 -32.16 1.08 11.03
C GLU A 17 -31.06 1.98 11.60
N ILE A 18 -29.82 1.56 11.40
CA ILE A 18 -28.63 2.26 11.88
C ILE A 18 -27.82 2.64 10.64
N THR A 19 -27.67 3.93 10.40
CA THR A 19 -26.84 4.47 9.32
C THR A 19 -25.46 4.79 9.84
N PHE A 20 -24.44 4.41 9.06
CA PHE A 20 -23.04 4.69 9.38
C PHE A 20 -22.22 4.86 8.12
N ASP A 21 -21.18 5.69 8.22
CA ASP A 21 -20.27 5.98 7.12
C ASP A 21 -19.03 5.10 7.25
N ILE A 22 -18.96 4.04 6.43
CA ILE A 22 -17.77 3.18 6.37
C ILE A 22 -16.67 3.73 5.48
N HIS A 23 -16.96 4.72 4.62
CA HIS A 23 -15.95 5.26 3.70
C HIS A 23 -14.79 5.92 4.46
N LYS A 24 -15.06 6.47 5.65
CA LYS A 24 -14.03 7.01 6.54
C LYS A 24 -13.02 5.94 7.00
N LEU A 25 -13.49 4.72 7.25
CA LEU A 25 -12.62 3.60 7.67
C LEU A 25 -11.73 3.09 6.54
N PHE A 26 -12.18 3.19 5.28
CA PHE A 26 -11.37 2.79 4.13
C PHE A 26 -10.34 3.85 3.75
N ARG A 27 -10.70 5.14 3.84
CA ARG A 27 -9.78 6.24 3.59
C ARG A 27 -8.53 6.18 4.49
N GLU A 28 -8.72 5.92 5.78
CA GLU A 28 -7.61 5.79 6.74
C GLU A 28 -6.68 4.60 6.46
N ARG A 29 -7.14 3.58 5.72
CA ARG A 29 -6.29 2.45 5.30
C ARG A 29 -5.54 2.77 4.01
N GLU A 30 -6.24 3.34 3.05
CA GLU A 30 -5.66 3.74 1.76
C GLU A 30 -4.55 4.79 1.96
N ASP A 31 -4.79 5.81 2.79
CA ASP A 31 -3.79 6.84 3.12
C ASP A 31 -2.52 6.25 3.80
N ARG A 32 -2.66 5.15 4.56
CA ARG A 32 -1.51 4.46 5.21
C ARG A 32 -0.76 3.54 4.25
N GLU A 33 -1.48 2.86 3.37
CA GLU A 33 -0.88 1.98 2.36
C GLU A 33 -0.10 2.79 1.31
N ASP A 34 -0.56 4.00 0.97
CA ASP A 34 0.13 4.92 0.06
C ASP A 34 1.46 5.41 0.68
N ASP A 35 1.44 5.85 1.94
CA ASP A 35 2.64 6.28 2.68
C ASP A 35 3.71 5.15 2.81
N GLU A 36 3.28 3.91 3.08
CA GLU A 36 4.21 2.77 3.17
C GLU A 36 4.75 2.35 1.79
N SER A 37 3.90 2.37 0.76
CA SER A 37 4.28 2.05 -0.63
C SER A 37 5.33 3.03 -1.16
N ASP A 38 5.15 4.33 -0.89
CA ASP A 38 6.08 5.38 -1.33
C ASP A 38 7.48 5.21 -0.72
N LEU A 39 7.57 4.85 0.58
CA LEU A 39 8.84 4.63 1.26
C LEU A 39 9.62 3.43 0.68
N TRP A 40 8.93 2.34 0.35
CA TRP A 40 9.55 1.15 -0.25
C TRP A 40 9.93 1.38 -1.72
N ASN A 41 9.13 2.13 -2.47
CA ASN A 41 9.43 2.49 -3.86
C ASN A 41 10.71 3.32 -3.96
N GLU A 42 10.88 4.34 -3.11
CA GLU A 42 12.09 5.18 -3.13
C GLU A 42 13.36 4.36 -2.81
N THR A 43 13.29 3.47 -1.83
CA THR A 43 14.40 2.58 -1.46
C THR A 43 14.75 1.64 -2.60
N PHE A 44 13.76 1.07 -3.27
CA PHE A 44 13.97 0.16 -4.40
C PHE A 44 14.61 0.87 -5.59
N HIS A 45 14.15 2.09 -5.93
CA HIS A 45 14.75 2.89 -7.00
C HIS A 45 16.24 3.17 -6.75
N HIS A 46 16.60 3.55 -5.52
CA HIS A 46 18.00 3.79 -5.16
C HIS A 46 18.85 2.54 -5.30
N LEU A 47 18.35 1.39 -4.85
CA LEU A 47 19.06 0.12 -4.96
C LEU A 47 19.22 -0.33 -6.43
N ALA A 48 18.19 -0.17 -7.25
CA ALA A 48 18.24 -0.48 -8.68
C ALA A 48 19.25 0.42 -9.40
N ALA A 49 19.22 1.73 -9.14
CA ALA A 49 20.18 2.68 -9.70
C ALA A 49 21.62 2.32 -9.31
N LYS A 50 21.85 1.99 -8.03
CA LYS A 50 23.16 1.54 -7.53
C LYS A 50 23.64 0.27 -8.21
N SER A 51 22.76 -0.72 -8.43
CA SER A 51 23.11 -1.95 -9.13
C SER A 51 23.53 -1.66 -10.57
N ILE A 52 22.74 -0.87 -11.29
CA ILE A 52 23.03 -0.52 -12.68
C ILE A 52 24.37 0.20 -12.80
N ILE A 53 24.64 1.20 -11.94
CA ILE A 53 25.91 1.92 -11.92
C ILE A 53 27.08 0.96 -11.70
N ARG A 54 26.97 0.07 -10.71
CA ARG A 54 28.02 -0.91 -10.39
C ARG A 54 28.26 -1.89 -11.54
N ASP A 55 27.22 -2.29 -12.25
CA ASP A 55 27.36 -3.15 -13.42
C ASP A 55 28.13 -2.45 -14.54
N PHE A 56 27.86 -1.15 -14.78
CA PHE A 56 28.62 -0.33 -15.73
C PHE A 56 30.08 -0.12 -15.29
N GLU A 57 30.33 0.11 -14.01
CA GLU A 57 31.69 0.24 -13.47
C GLU A 57 32.50 -1.04 -13.70
N GLN A 58 31.90 -2.21 -13.45
CA GLN A 58 32.55 -3.51 -13.71
C GLN A 58 32.80 -3.77 -15.19
N LEU A 59 31.87 -3.37 -16.07
CA LEU A 59 32.06 -3.48 -17.51
C LEU A 59 33.22 -2.60 -17.97
N ALA A 60 33.29 -1.35 -17.52
CA ALA A 60 34.37 -0.44 -17.85
C ALA A 60 35.74 -0.93 -17.36
N GLU A 61 35.81 -1.52 -16.16
CA GLU A 61 37.03 -2.13 -15.62
C GLU A 61 37.51 -3.30 -16.50
N ARG A 62 36.60 -4.21 -16.87
CA ARG A 62 36.93 -5.34 -17.75
C ARG A 62 37.34 -4.91 -19.17
N GLU A 63 36.68 -3.90 -19.73
CA GLU A 63 37.06 -3.35 -21.03
C GLU A 63 38.47 -2.74 -20.97
N SER A 64 38.81 -2.04 -19.89
CA SER A 64 40.15 -1.48 -19.69
C SER A 64 41.24 -2.57 -19.59
N GLU A 65 40.94 -3.72 -18.98
CA GLU A 65 41.86 -4.86 -18.88
C GLU A 65 42.14 -5.54 -20.24
N ILE A 66 41.18 -5.49 -21.18
CA ILE A 66 41.29 -6.12 -22.51
C ILE A 66 42.08 -5.24 -23.49
N GLU A 67 42.16 -3.92 -23.25
CA GLU A 67 42.92 -2.98 -24.08
C GLU A 67 44.43 -2.89 -23.75
N HIS A 68 44.91 -3.62 -22.73
CA HIS A 68 46.33 -3.71 -22.32
C HIS A 68 47.01 -5.00 -22.79
#